data_AF-A0A1C4FI33-F1
#
_entry.id   AF-A0A1C4FI33-F1
#
_cell.length_a   1.000
_cell.length_b   1.000
_cell.length_c   1.000
_cell.angle_alpha   90.00
_cell.angle_beta   90.00
_cell.angle_gamma   90.00
#
_symmetry.space_group_name_H-M   'P 1'
#
loop_
_entity.id
_entity.type
_entity.pdbx_description
1 polymer ?
#
loop_
_entity_poly.entity_id
_entity_poly.type
_entity_poly.pdbx_seq_one_letter_code
_entity_poly.pdbx_strand_id
1 'polypeptide(L)'
;MKSIKRLIQVILVSTSFLILSGCYFPKDQLNQPIQEYLKTNYGIQDEFSVIRTDNNWLNGIDHQTYIEIKKPYRAYPFLMIERDTLKILEDDSDDIYLEQFTGAYIEQHPEVVQVMK
;
A
#
# COMPACT_ATOMS: atom_id res chain seq x y z
N MET A 1 43.33 -22.96 -1.20
CA MET A 1 42.44 -22.37 -2.24
C MET A 1 41.00 -22.87 -2.19
N LYS A 2 40.73 -24.19 -2.11
CA LYS A 2 39.35 -24.74 -2.14
C LYS A 2 38.44 -24.25 -0.98
N SER A 3 39.00 -24.11 0.22
CA SER A 3 38.30 -23.59 1.41
C SER A 3 37.90 -22.11 1.26
N ILE A 4 38.83 -21.26 0.80
CA ILE A 4 38.57 -19.83 0.54
C ILE A 4 37.48 -19.62 -0.51
N LYS A 5 37.49 -20.42 -1.60
CA LYS A 5 36.43 -20.36 -2.63
C LYS A 5 35.04 -20.72 -2.08
N ARG A 6 34.96 -21.72 -1.18
CA ARG A 6 33.70 -22.07 -0.50
C ARG A 6 33.22 -20.96 0.42
N LEU A 7 34.12 -20.32 1.18
CA LEU A 7 33.77 -19.20 2.06
C LEU A 7 33.19 -18.02 1.28
N ILE A 8 33.83 -17.65 0.16
CA ILE A 8 33.34 -16.57 -0.72
C ILE A 8 31.96 -16.90 -1.29
N GLN A 9 31.72 -18.15 -1.72
CA GLN A 9 30.40 -18.58 -2.18
C GLN A 9 29.34 -18.47 -1.09
N VAL A 10 29.64 -18.89 0.14
CA VAL A 10 28.71 -18.77 1.27
C VAL A 10 28.37 -17.32 1.54
N ILE A 11 29.37 -16.42 1.54
CA ILE A 11 29.16 -14.99 1.76
C ILE A 11 28.28 -14.40 0.65
N LEU A 12 28.56 -14.68 -0.62
CA LEU A 12 27.78 -14.18 -1.75
C LEU A 12 26.33 -14.65 -1.72
N VAL A 13 26.11 -15.94 -1.43
CA VAL A 13 24.75 -16.51 -1.35
C VAL A 13 23.99 -15.89 -0.17
N SER A 14 24.60 -15.81 1.00
CA SER A 14 23.95 -15.24 2.20
C SER A 14 23.65 -13.74 2.05
N THR A 15 24.58 -12.94 1.51
CA THR A 15 24.30 -11.53 1.21
C THR A 15 23.22 -11.35 0.13
N SER A 16 23.20 -12.19 -0.91
CA SER A 16 22.13 -12.15 -1.93
C SER A 16 20.77 -12.46 -1.33
N PHE A 17 20.67 -13.47 -0.45
CA PHE A 17 19.42 -13.79 0.25
C PHE A 17 18.95 -12.65 1.16
N LEU A 18 19.86 -12.00 1.88
CA LEU A 18 19.53 -10.84 2.72
C LEU A 18 18.99 -9.68 1.88
N ILE A 19 19.66 -9.34 0.77
CA ILE A 19 19.22 -8.26 -0.13
C ILE A 19 17.87 -8.59 -0.76
N LEU A 20 17.67 -9.83 -1.24
CA LEU A 20 16.41 -10.27 -1.83
C LEU A 20 15.26 -10.31 -0.82
N SER A 21 15.54 -10.57 0.45
CA SER A 21 14.53 -10.59 1.51
C SER A 21 13.95 -9.19 1.80
N GLY A 22 14.75 -8.13 1.70
CA GLY A 22 14.27 -6.73 1.83
C GLY A 22 13.36 -6.28 0.68
N CYS A 23 13.43 -6.95 -0.48
CA CYS A 23 12.54 -6.68 -1.61
C CYS A 23 11.14 -7.32 -1.45
N TYR A 24 10.96 -8.22 -0.48
CA TYR A 24 9.66 -8.85 -0.23
C TYR A 24 8.95 -8.16 0.93
N PHE A 25 7.82 -7.51 0.65
CA PHE A 25 6.92 -6.94 1.65
C PHE A 25 5.53 -7.59 1.51
N PRO A 26 5.07 -8.35 2.51
CA PRO A 26 3.76 -9.00 2.44
C PRO A 26 2.64 -7.98 2.65
N LYS A 27 1.81 -7.79 1.62
CA LYS A 27 0.71 -6.80 1.59
C LYS A 27 -0.24 -6.91 2.78
N ASP A 28 -0.44 -8.12 3.31
CA ASP A 28 -1.34 -8.38 4.43
C ASP A 28 -0.94 -7.65 5.72
N GLN A 29 0.33 -7.24 5.86
CA GLN A 29 0.79 -6.42 6.97
C GLN A 29 0.16 -5.02 6.99
N LEU A 30 -0.36 -4.54 5.86
CA LEU A 30 -1.02 -3.23 5.77
C LEU A 30 -2.50 -3.26 6.15
N ASN A 31 -3.12 -4.44 6.22
CA ASN A 31 -4.56 -4.52 6.47
C ASN A 31 -4.94 -3.94 7.84
N GLN A 32 -4.21 -4.30 8.89
CA GLN A 32 -4.49 -3.79 10.23
C GLN A 32 -4.29 -2.27 10.36
N PRO A 33 -3.14 -1.68 9.98
CA PRO A 33 -2.95 -0.23 10.13
C PRO A 33 -3.95 0.58 9.29
N ILE A 34 -4.28 0.13 8.07
CA ILE A 34 -5.29 0.78 7.25
C ILE A 34 -6.68 0.66 7.89
N GLN A 35 -7.02 -0.51 8.44
CA GLN A 35 -8.29 -0.70 9.15
C GLN A 35 -8.42 0.22 10.37
N GLU A 36 -7.35 0.36 11.15
CA GLU A 36 -7.33 1.24 12.33
C GLU A 36 -7.45 2.71 11.93
N TYR A 37 -6.74 3.13 10.87
CA TYR A 37 -6.81 4.48 10.31
C TYR A 37 -8.22 4.82 9.81
N LEU A 38 -8.79 3.98 8.95
CA LEU A 38 -10.13 4.19 8.37
C LEU A 38 -11.21 4.23 9.45
N LYS A 39 -11.11 3.35 10.44
CA LYS A 39 -12.09 3.29 11.55
C LYS A 39 -11.99 4.51 12.46
N THR A 40 -10.78 4.89 12.85
CA THR A 40 -10.55 5.97 13.83
C THR A 40 -10.90 7.32 13.26
N ASN A 41 -10.52 7.58 12.00
CA ASN A 41 -10.64 8.90 11.40
C ASN A 41 -11.95 9.08 10.60
N TYR A 42 -12.51 8.00 10.05
CA TYR A 42 -13.65 8.08 9.13
C TYR A 42 -14.85 7.20 9.51
N GLY A 43 -14.72 6.35 10.55
CA GLY A 43 -15.78 5.44 10.97
C GLY A 43 -16.03 4.27 10.00
N ILE A 44 -15.12 4.00 9.07
CA ILE A 44 -15.24 2.94 8.06
C ILE A 44 -14.66 1.63 8.63
N GLN A 45 -15.43 0.53 8.62
CA GLN A 45 -15.02 -0.74 9.20
C GLN A 45 -15.18 -1.93 8.23
N ASP A 46 -14.09 -2.70 8.05
CA ASP A 46 -14.03 -3.99 7.32
C ASP A 46 -14.53 -3.95 5.86
N GLU A 47 -14.52 -2.77 5.25
CA GLU A 47 -15.10 -2.51 3.93
C GLU A 47 -14.06 -2.02 2.91
N PHE A 48 -12.81 -2.45 3.05
CA PHE A 48 -11.74 -2.12 2.10
C PHE A 48 -10.92 -3.34 1.64
N SER A 49 -10.14 -3.15 0.58
CA SER A 49 -9.11 -4.10 0.15
C SER A 49 -7.91 -3.38 -0.44
N VAL A 50 -6.69 -3.83 -0.10
CA VAL A 50 -5.46 -3.32 -0.72
C VAL A 50 -5.35 -3.84 -2.16
N ILE A 51 -5.42 -2.93 -3.13
CA ILE A 51 -5.29 -3.28 -4.56
C ILE A 51 -3.81 -3.46 -4.89
N ARG A 52 -3.02 -2.43 -4.55
CA ARG A 52 -1.62 -2.35 -4.90
C ARG A 52 -0.87 -1.70 -3.76
N THR A 53 0.33 -2.19 -3.51
CA THR A 53 1.31 -1.48 -2.70
C THR A 53 2.66 -1.68 -3.35
N ASP A 54 3.44 -0.61 -3.39
CA ASP A 54 4.81 -0.70 -3.88
C ASP A 54 5.76 -1.05 -2.72
N ASN A 55 6.85 -1.75 -3.07
CA ASN A 55 7.94 -2.03 -2.14
C ASN A 55 9.27 -1.50 -2.69
N ASN A 56 9.44 -0.19 -2.59
CA ASN A 56 10.64 0.51 -3.05
C ASN A 56 11.70 0.65 -1.94
N TRP A 57 11.96 -0.42 -1.18
CA TRP A 57 12.90 -0.45 -0.05
C TRP A 57 14.29 0.11 -0.44
N LEU A 58 14.82 -0.30 -1.59
CA LEU A 58 16.16 0.13 -2.06
C LEU A 58 16.26 1.64 -2.35
N ASN A 59 15.13 2.30 -2.62
CA ASN A 59 15.08 3.73 -2.87
C ASN A 59 14.73 4.53 -1.60
N GLY A 60 14.51 3.86 -0.47
CA GLY A 60 14.10 4.51 0.79
C GLY A 60 12.76 5.24 0.72
N ILE A 61 11.90 4.88 -0.24
CA ILE A 61 10.59 5.49 -0.42
C ILE A 61 9.58 4.76 0.45
N ASP A 62 8.64 5.46 1.08
CA ASP A 62 7.55 4.85 1.84
C ASP A 62 6.63 3.97 0.99
N HIS A 63 5.74 3.22 1.65
CA HIS A 63 4.78 2.38 0.96
C HIS A 63 3.73 3.24 0.27
N GLN A 64 3.70 3.15 -1.05
CA GLN A 64 2.69 3.76 -1.90
C GLN A 64 1.58 2.76 -2.12
N THR A 65 0.44 2.97 -1.46
CA THR A 65 -0.62 1.97 -1.36
C THR A 65 -1.93 2.50 -1.93
N TYR A 66 -2.51 1.79 -2.90
CA TYR A 66 -3.87 2.03 -3.36
C TYR A 66 -4.81 1.03 -2.71
N ILE A 67 -5.89 1.54 -2.11
CA ILE A 67 -6.95 0.71 -1.57
C ILE A 67 -8.25 0.92 -2.34
N GLU A 68 -9.11 -0.08 -2.30
CA GLU A 68 -10.51 0.05 -2.66
C GLU A 68 -11.31 0.14 -1.37
N ILE A 69 -12.09 1.20 -1.19
CA ILE A 69 -13.16 1.24 -0.20
C ILE A 69 -14.46 0.89 -0.92
N LYS A 70 -15.19 -0.11 -0.42
CA LYS A 70 -16.37 -0.67 -1.09
C LYS A 70 -17.67 0.03 -0.68
N LYS A 71 -17.69 0.65 0.49
CA LYS A 71 -18.86 1.25 1.12
C LYS A 71 -18.44 2.40 2.06
N PRO A 72 -19.33 3.38 2.31
CA PRO A 72 -20.70 3.47 1.78
C PRO A 72 -20.75 3.72 0.27
N TYR A 73 -19.73 4.35 -0.30
CA TYR A 73 -19.56 4.54 -1.74
C TYR A 73 -18.24 3.96 -2.21
N ARG A 74 -18.17 3.53 -3.47
CA ARG A 74 -16.93 2.94 -3.98
C ARG A 74 -15.88 4.02 -4.21
N ALA A 75 -14.69 3.87 -3.63
CA ALA A 75 -13.59 4.83 -3.75
C ALA A 75 -12.23 4.14 -3.86
N TYR A 76 -11.24 4.84 -4.42
CA TYR A 76 -9.92 4.29 -4.72
C TYR A 76 -8.75 5.13 -4.19
N PRO A 77 -8.73 5.49 -2.89
CA PRO A 77 -7.73 6.41 -2.37
C PRO A 77 -6.32 5.82 -2.42
N PHE A 78 -5.38 6.72 -2.69
CA PHE A 78 -3.96 6.55 -2.45
C PHE A 78 -3.62 6.86 -0.99
N LEU A 79 -2.79 6.01 -0.38
CA LEU A 79 -2.23 6.18 0.95
C LEU A 79 -0.71 6.10 0.86
N MET A 80 -0.05 7.12 1.42
CA MET A 80 1.36 7.03 1.75
C MET A 80 1.50 6.45 3.15
N ILE A 81 2.25 5.35 3.30
CA ILE A 81 2.40 4.63 4.56
C ILE A 81 3.87 4.52 4.90
N GLU A 82 4.26 5.10 6.03
CA GLU A 82 5.63 5.09 6.51
C GLU A 82 6.14 3.64 6.65
N ARG A 83 7.35 3.40 6.16
CA ARG A 83 7.88 2.06 5.91
C ARG A 83 8.09 1.18 7.13
N ASP A 84 8.57 1.75 8.23
CA ASP A 84 9.04 0.97 9.39
C ASP A 84 7.97 0.85 10.48
N THR A 85 7.16 1.89 10.66
CA THR A 85 6.08 2.04 11.64
C THR A 85 4.71 1.69 11.06
N LEU A 86 4.58 1.63 9.73
CA LEU A 86 3.32 1.41 9.02
C LEU A 86 2.25 2.48 9.31
N LYS A 87 2.68 3.66 9.76
CA LYS A 87 1.80 4.79 10.02
C LYS A 87 1.39 5.45 8.70
N ILE A 88 0.09 5.72 8.54
CA ILE A 88 -0.41 6.49 7.40
C ILE A 88 0.06 7.94 7.54
N LEU A 89 0.65 8.47 6.48
CA LEU A 89 1.09 9.86 6.34
C LEU A 89 -0.05 10.66 5.69
N GLU A 90 -0.91 11.25 6.52
CA GLU A 90 -2.14 11.94 6.08
C GLU A 90 -1.86 13.06 5.08
N ASP A 91 -0.84 13.88 5.32
CA ASP A 91 -0.48 15.01 4.45
C ASP A 91 0.01 14.57 3.06
N ASP A 92 0.46 13.32 2.93
CA ASP A 92 0.95 12.71 1.69
C ASP A 92 -0.05 11.71 1.09
N SER A 93 -1.26 11.62 1.63
CA SER A 93 -2.32 10.68 1.21
C SER A 93 -3.52 11.42 0.62
N ASP A 94 -4.37 10.70 -0.10
CA ASP A 94 -5.63 11.25 -0.58
C ASP A 94 -6.61 11.51 0.58
N ASP A 95 -7.44 12.55 0.43
CA ASP A 95 -8.55 12.80 1.33
C ASP A 95 -9.66 11.76 1.12
N ILE A 96 -9.86 10.91 2.13
CA ILE A 96 -10.84 9.81 2.07
C ILE A 96 -12.28 10.31 1.87
N TYR A 97 -12.65 11.47 2.44
CA TYR A 97 -13.99 12.01 2.26
C TYR A 97 -14.21 12.53 0.84
N LEU A 98 -13.19 13.17 0.25
CA LEU A 98 -13.25 13.61 -1.14
C LEU A 98 -13.36 12.43 -2.10
N GLU A 99 -12.62 11.37 -1.85
CA GLU A 99 -12.66 10.13 -2.62
C GLU A 99 -14.03 9.43 -2.50
N GLN A 100 -14.58 9.33 -1.29
CA GLN A 100 -15.95 8.82 -1.06
C GLN A 100 -17.03 9.69 -1.72
N PHE A 101 -16.88 11.01 -1.66
CA PHE A 101 -17.81 11.96 -2.29
C PHE A 101 -17.78 11.81 -3.81
N THR A 102 -16.60 11.66 -4.40
CA THR A 102 -16.43 11.41 -5.83
C THR A 102 -17.09 10.09 -6.23
N GLY A 103 -16.90 9.02 -5.45
CA GLY A 103 -17.59 7.75 -5.61
C GLY A 103 -19.12 7.90 -5.59
N ALA A 104 -19.65 8.60 -4.57
CA ALA A 104 -21.07 8.86 -4.43
C ALA A 104 -21.65 9.62 -5.63
N TYR A 105 -20.90 10.63 -6.11
CA TYR A 105 -21.31 11.44 -7.24
C TYR A 105 -21.35 10.61 -8.53
N ILE A 106 -20.34 9.78 -8.80
CA ILE A 106 -20.32 8.90 -9.97
C ILE A 106 -21.48 7.89 -9.93
N GLU A 107 -21.79 7.33 -8.76
CA GLU A 107 -22.93 6.42 -8.60
C GLU A 107 -24.28 7.10 -8.90
N GLN A 108 -24.42 8.38 -8.56
CA GLN A 108 -25.63 9.18 -8.85
C GLN A 108 -25.67 9.73 -10.29
N HIS A 109 -24.50 9.97 -10.89
CA HIS A 109 -24.30 10.60 -12.18
C HIS A 109 -23.41 9.75 -13.11
N PRO A 110 -23.85 8.54 -13.51
CA PRO A 110 -23.04 7.61 -14.29
C PRO A 110 -22.60 8.16 -15.66
N GLU A 111 -23.24 9.20 -16.18
CA GLU A 111 -22.87 9.89 -17.41
C GLU A 111 -21.46 10.50 -17.37
N VAL A 112 -20.92 10.84 -16.20
CA VAL A 112 -19.62 11.53 -16.10
C VAL A 112 -18.43 10.62 -16.42
N VAL A 113 -18.60 9.30 -16.30
CA VAL A 113 -17.59 8.31 -16.67
C VAL A 113 -17.78 7.75 -18.08
N GLN A 114 -18.91 8.02 -18.73
CA GLN A 114 -19.20 7.54 -20.10
C GLN A 114 -18.30 8.16 -21.18
N VAL A 115 -17.55 9.22 -20.85
CA VAL A 115 -16.67 9.93 -21.79
C VAL A 115 -15.33 9.20 -22.01
N MET A 116 -14.97 8.25 -21.14
CA MET A 116 -13.79 7.39 -21.35
C MET A 116 -14.14 6.24 -22.31
N LYS A 117 -14.16 6.54 -23.61
CA LYS A 117 -14.11 5.53 -24.68
C LYS A 117 -12.67 5.23 -25.07
#